data_AF-A0A925KRP0-F1
#
_entry.id   AF-A0A925KRP0-F1
#
_cell.length_a   1.000
_cell.length_b   1.000
_cell.length_c   1.000
_cell.angle_alpha   90.00
_cell.angle_beta   90.00
_cell.angle_gamma   90.00
#
_symmetry.space_group_name_H-M   'P 1'
#
loop_
_entity.id
_entity.type
_entity.pdbx_description
1 polymer ?
#
loop_
_entity_poly.entity_id
_entity_poly.type
_entity_poly.pdbx_seq_one_letter_code
_entity_poly.pdbx_strand_id
1 'polypeptide(L)'
;MKRIIVKHITKLSLLLLTFSFVFVSCTKDTDGSPELAAGDMSSGTIAPNTAAGGEVITLTGSGIGEIRTIVFDKNNVPARFTSTLNTESHLVFRVPDTAFGGPQNVIFTNSEGRTLVVPFSVIALPNITTAFPTDFEAGTVVTITGNNLDDVTSVVLDGTTDAATIITKTRKQLTISMPASTVDRAKLKITNSSGNRTTDMEFVNVTRALTVFTEQLTNGFENWSWGGTFEAAAENPITGTKSLKAAYDPAGTWGGMQLGHGGSITLTTHKYFSFWVKGADIDKNVQFWLNWGNQKVITVPANKWTYFRYELAINYPGVTSINNVTFQIQEAGKTLYFDNIMFFK
;
A
#
# COMPACT_ATOMS: atom_id res chain seq x y z
N MET A 1 58.03 23.95 102.27
CA MET A 1 58.62 22.64 102.60
C MET A 1 58.71 21.79 101.34
N LYS A 2 59.88 21.18 101.09
CA LYS A 2 60.18 19.99 100.24
C LYS A 2 59.83 20.09 98.72
N ARG A 3 60.83 20.11 97.80
CA ARG A 3 61.61 18.98 97.20
C ARG A 3 60.71 18.06 96.34
N ILE A 4 61.05 17.51 95.16
CA ILE A 4 62.17 17.50 94.21
C ILE A 4 61.77 16.45 93.13
N ILE A 5 62.01 16.67 91.82
CA ILE A 5 62.46 15.72 90.75
C ILE A 5 61.52 14.51 90.43
N VAL A 6 61.23 14.08 89.19
CA VAL A 6 62.02 13.30 88.21
C VAL A 6 61.14 13.14 86.94
N LYS A 7 61.47 13.75 85.79
CA LYS A 7 62.15 13.16 84.59
C LYS A 7 61.49 11.89 84.01
N HIS A 8 61.21 11.96 82.69
CA HIS A 8 60.55 10.98 81.79
C HIS A 8 59.06 11.29 81.64
N ILE A 9 58.60 12.03 80.63
CA ILE A 9 58.48 11.55 79.25
C ILE A 9 58.67 12.74 78.28
N THR A 10 59.92 13.01 77.92
CA THR A 10 60.33 13.88 76.81
C THR A 10 60.41 13.07 75.50
N LYS A 11 59.37 12.28 75.20
CA LYS A 11 59.24 11.52 73.94
C LYS A 11 57.77 11.32 73.55
N LEU A 12 56.97 12.39 73.57
CA LEU A 12 55.67 12.38 72.91
C LEU A 12 55.32 13.74 72.29
N SER A 13 56.35 14.45 71.81
CA SER A 13 56.20 15.73 71.10
C SER A 13 56.56 15.60 69.61
N LEU A 14 56.47 14.39 69.02
CA LEU A 14 56.82 14.18 67.61
C LEU A 14 56.09 13.00 66.95
N LEU A 15 54.79 12.81 67.24
CA LEU A 15 53.97 11.82 66.50
C LEU A 15 52.46 12.12 66.54
N LEU A 16 52.06 13.39 66.38
CA LEU A 16 50.66 13.78 66.14
C LEU A 16 50.59 14.92 65.12
N LEU A 17 51.34 14.74 64.04
CA LEU A 17 51.33 15.58 62.86
C LEU A 17 51.07 14.64 61.67
N THR A 18 49.81 14.26 61.46
CA THR A 18 49.23 13.65 60.23
C THR A 18 47.86 13.03 60.56
N PHE A 19 46.85 13.87 60.75
CA PHE A 19 45.49 13.48 60.39
C PHE A 19 45.00 14.50 59.38
N SER A 20 45.56 14.41 58.18
CA SER A 20 44.99 15.07 57.00
C SER A 20 43.57 14.54 56.84
N PHE A 21 42.59 15.38 57.12
CA PHE A 21 41.24 15.22 56.61
C PHE A 21 41.33 15.16 55.09
N VAL A 22 41.31 13.95 54.54
CA VAL A 22 41.04 13.74 53.13
C VAL A 22 39.55 13.98 52.96
N PHE A 23 39.16 15.23 52.72
CA PHE A 23 37.87 15.48 52.11
C PHE A 23 37.95 14.92 50.69
N VAL A 24 37.47 13.70 50.53
CA VAL A 24 37.06 13.19 49.22
C VAL A 24 35.97 14.15 48.76
N SER A 25 36.34 15.07 47.87
CA SER A 25 35.38 15.84 47.10
C SER A 25 34.55 14.83 46.32
N CYS A 26 33.32 14.59 46.76
CA CYS A 26 32.33 13.96 45.91
C CYS A 26 32.22 14.85 44.67
N THR A 27 32.65 14.34 43.52
CA THR A 27 32.21 14.89 42.24
C THR A 27 30.70 15.00 42.31
N LYS A 28 30.15 16.20 42.10
CA LYS A 28 28.71 16.42 42.06
C LYS A 28 28.14 15.38 41.09
N ASP A 29 27.27 14.49 41.58
CA ASP A 29 26.66 13.47 40.73
C ASP A 29 26.03 14.18 39.54
N THR A 30 26.48 13.82 38.34
CA THR A 30 25.90 14.31 37.10
C THR A 30 24.47 13.78 37.06
N ASP A 31 23.54 14.58 36.55
CA ASP A 31 22.11 14.24 36.52
C ASP A 31 21.76 13.12 35.51
N GLY A 32 22.77 12.39 35.03
CA GLY A 32 22.66 11.39 33.97
C GLY A 32 22.65 12.00 32.57
N SER A 33 22.71 13.32 32.42
CA SER A 33 22.95 13.96 31.13
C SER A 33 24.41 13.72 30.72
N PRO A 34 24.70 13.42 29.43
CA PRO A 34 26.06 13.46 28.94
C PRO A 34 26.65 14.87 29.19
N GLU A 35 27.75 14.99 29.94
CA GLU A 35 28.54 16.23 30.06
C GLU A 35 29.35 16.50 28.78
N LEU A 36 28.68 16.40 27.63
CA LEU A 36 29.31 16.62 26.34
C LEU A 36 29.03 18.06 25.92
N ALA A 37 30.07 18.78 25.53
CA ALA A 37 29.91 20.07 24.91
C ALA A 37 29.40 19.90 23.47
N ALA A 38 28.68 20.90 22.97
CA ALA A 38 28.42 21.03 21.56
C ALA A 38 29.74 21.05 20.78
N GLY A 39 29.91 20.12 19.85
CA GLY A 39 31.09 20.07 19.00
C GLY A 39 30.97 20.92 17.73
N ASP A 40 32.01 20.88 16.90
CA ASP A 40 32.09 21.66 15.66
C ASP A 40 31.30 21.09 14.49
N MET A 41 30.77 19.86 14.61
CA MET A 41 30.03 19.15 13.57
C MET A 41 30.82 19.01 12.25
N SER A 42 32.16 18.89 12.33
CA SER A 42 33.08 18.96 11.19
C SER A 42 32.90 17.84 10.15
N SER A 43 32.46 16.65 10.56
CA SER A 43 32.21 15.54 9.64
C SER A 43 31.23 14.53 10.21
N GLY A 44 30.57 13.79 9.33
CA GLY A 44 29.84 12.59 9.71
C GLY A 44 29.41 11.75 8.52
N THR A 45 29.20 10.47 8.79
CA THR A 45 28.75 9.46 7.83
C THR A 45 27.69 8.59 8.49
N ILE A 46 26.67 8.20 7.74
CA ILE A 46 25.60 7.32 8.22
C ILE A 46 25.86 5.89 7.70
N ALA A 47 25.80 4.91 8.59
CA ALA A 47 25.90 3.49 8.27
C ALA A 47 24.71 2.69 8.84
N PRO A 48 24.04 1.85 8.02
CA PRO A 48 24.11 1.80 6.56
C PRO A 48 23.69 3.14 5.93
N ASN A 49 24.19 3.48 4.74
CA ASN A 49 23.88 4.74 4.03
C ASN A 49 22.54 4.68 3.25
N THR A 50 21.86 3.53 3.29
CA THR A 50 20.53 3.31 2.77
C THR A 50 19.77 2.38 3.71
N ALA A 51 18.51 2.68 4.00
CA ALA A 51 17.70 1.88 4.91
C ALA A 51 16.19 2.13 4.69
N ALA A 52 15.35 1.16 5.05
CA ALA A 52 13.90 1.31 5.06
C ALA A 52 13.41 2.04 6.33
N GLY A 53 12.15 2.48 6.33
CA GLY A 53 11.50 3.01 7.52
C GLY A 53 11.60 2.04 8.71
N GLY A 54 11.92 2.58 9.89
CA GLY A 54 12.00 1.83 11.15
C GLY A 54 13.36 1.19 11.42
N GLU A 55 14.22 1.07 10.41
CA GLU A 55 15.57 0.51 10.57
C GLU A 55 16.46 1.42 11.43
N VAL A 56 17.32 0.80 12.23
CA VAL A 56 18.31 1.49 13.07
C VAL A 56 19.54 1.81 12.24
N ILE A 57 19.98 3.05 12.30
CA ILE A 57 21.16 3.55 11.62
C ILE A 57 22.05 4.33 12.60
N THR A 58 23.34 4.39 12.30
CA THR A 58 24.33 5.08 13.14
C THR A 58 24.98 6.20 12.34
N LEU A 59 24.97 7.41 12.90
CA LEU A 59 25.84 8.51 12.48
C LEU A 59 27.17 8.35 13.24
N THR A 60 28.27 8.25 12.51
CA THR A 60 29.64 8.33 13.03
C THR A 60 30.30 9.60 12.51
N GLY A 61 30.84 10.43 13.39
CA GLY A 61 31.38 11.74 13.05
C GLY A 61 32.38 12.31 14.04
N SER A 62 32.71 13.59 13.86
CA SER A 62 33.59 14.36 14.75
C SER A 62 32.85 15.59 15.25
N GLY A 63 32.90 15.84 16.56
CA GLY A 63 32.24 16.98 17.18
C GLY A 63 30.72 16.92 17.11
N ILE A 64 30.13 15.73 17.18
CA ILE A 64 28.67 15.52 17.08
C ILE A 64 27.96 15.36 18.44
N GLY A 65 28.51 16.00 19.48
CA GLY A 65 27.87 16.09 20.79
C GLY A 65 26.64 17.01 20.79
N GLU A 66 25.74 16.77 21.76
CA GLU A 66 24.53 17.57 22.00
C GLU A 66 23.58 17.75 20.80
N ILE A 67 23.39 16.72 19.97
CA ILE A 67 22.36 16.76 18.92
C ILE A 67 20.97 16.98 19.55
N ARG A 68 20.22 17.90 18.94
CA ARG A 68 18.85 18.29 19.35
C ARG A 68 17.82 17.89 18.32
N THR A 69 18.15 17.92 17.04
CA THR A 69 17.22 17.53 15.97
C THR A 69 17.90 16.71 14.90
N ILE A 70 17.13 15.78 14.33
CA ILE A 70 17.47 15.02 13.13
C ILE A 70 16.29 15.20 12.16
N VAL A 71 16.54 15.67 10.95
CA VAL A 71 15.49 15.95 9.95
C VAL A 71 15.89 15.35 8.61
N PHE A 72 15.01 14.54 8.05
CA PHE A 72 15.06 14.09 6.66
C PHE A 72 14.51 15.23 5.79
N ASP A 73 15.35 15.78 4.91
CA ASP A 73 15.09 17.05 4.24
C ASP A 73 13.88 17.02 3.31
N LYS A 74 13.59 15.89 2.67
CA LYS A 74 12.36 15.71 1.87
C LYS A 74 11.13 15.84 2.77
N ASN A 75 10.43 16.95 2.59
CA ASN A 75 9.24 17.33 3.37
C ASN A 75 9.49 17.48 4.88
N ASN A 76 10.74 17.79 5.28
CA ASN A 76 11.11 18.09 6.67
C ASN A 76 10.62 17.04 7.68
N VAL A 77 10.85 15.76 7.41
CA VAL A 77 10.38 14.67 8.28
C VAL A 77 11.33 14.51 9.48
N PRO A 78 10.89 14.79 10.72
CA PRO A 78 11.75 14.65 11.88
C PRO A 78 11.98 13.18 12.25
N ALA A 79 13.20 12.86 12.69
CA ALA A 79 13.53 11.57 13.26
C ALA A 79 13.67 11.64 14.77
N ARG A 80 13.15 10.62 15.45
CA ARG A 80 13.29 10.45 16.90
C ARG A 80 14.59 9.72 17.19
N PHE A 81 15.25 10.13 18.27
CA PHE A 81 16.45 9.51 18.79
C PHE A 81 16.48 9.65 20.31
N THR A 82 17.29 8.83 20.96
CA THR A 82 17.50 8.90 22.40
C THR A 82 18.74 9.75 22.65
N SER A 83 18.56 10.98 23.12
CA SER A 83 19.67 11.94 23.31
C SER A 83 20.72 11.46 24.31
N THR A 84 20.34 10.64 25.30
CA THR A 84 21.29 10.05 26.26
C THR A 84 22.24 9.02 25.63
N LEU A 85 21.98 8.58 24.40
CA LEU A 85 22.85 7.69 23.61
C LEU A 85 23.73 8.45 22.60
N ASN A 86 23.69 9.78 22.59
CA ASN A 86 24.55 10.61 21.76
C ASN A 86 25.93 10.77 22.44
N THR A 87 27.00 10.46 21.72
CA THR A 87 28.38 10.75 22.11
C THR A 87 28.99 11.80 21.17
N GLU A 88 30.19 12.30 21.48
CA GLU A 88 30.92 13.23 20.60
C GLU A 88 31.22 12.69 19.20
N SER A 89 31.14 11.37 19.00
CA SER A 89 31.48 10.70 17.75
C SER A 89 30.41 9.77 17.20
N HIS A 90 29.38 9.43 17.97
CA HIS A 90 28.35 8.48 17.56
C HIS A 90 26.95 8.94 17.98
N LEU A 91 25.98 8.66 17.10
CA LEU A 91 24.56 8.84 17.37
C LEU A 91 23.76 7.73 16.70
N VAL A 92 23.00 6.98 17.50
CA VAL A 92 22.08 5.95 17.01
C VAL A 92 20.67 6.52 16.92
N PHE A 93 20.02 6.33 15.78
CA PHE A 93 18.65 6.76 15.55
C PHE A 93 17.96 5.82 14.56
N ARG A 94 16.67 6.04 14.31
CA ARG A 94 15.89 5.25 13.35
C ARG A 94 15.44 6.11 12.18
N VAL A 95 15.36 5.51 10.99
CA VAL A 95 14.67 6.12 9.86
C VAL A 95 13.17 6.24 10.20
N PRO A 96 12.54 7.42 10.05
CA PRO A 96 11.11 7.56 10.26
C PRO A 96 10.31 6.74 9.26
N ASP A 97 9.26 6.04 9.70
CA ASP A 97 8.34 5.32 8.80
C ASP A 97 7.60 6.26 7.83
N THR A 98 7.56 7.55 8.15
CA THR A 98 6.98 8.61 7.34
C THR A 98 7.96 9.26 6.36
N ALA A 99 9.25 8.90 6.39
CA ALA A 99 10.25 9.44 5.48
C ALA A 99 9.87 9.16 4.02
N PHE A 100 10.22 10.08 3.12
CA PHE A 100 9.98 9.92 1.69
C PHE A 100 11.10 9.12 1.06
N GLY A 101 10.79 8.29 0.06
CA GLY A 101 11.75 7.43 -0.61
C GLY A 101 12.83 8.15 -1.40
N GLY A 102 13.89 7.40 -1.71
CA GLY A 102 14.98 7.79 -2.59
C GLY A 102 16.08 8.64 -1.93
N PRO A 103 17.06 9.09 -2.75
CA PRO A 103 18.19 9.89 -2.28
C PRO A 103 17.74 11.22 -1.72
N GLN A 104 18.29 11.60 -0.56
CA GLN A 104 17.99 12.84 0.16
C GLN A 104 19.10 13.17 1.17
N ASN A 105 18.98 14.26 1.93
CA ASN A 105 19.90 14.53 3.04
C ASN A 105 19.23 14.35 4.40
N VAL A 106 20.04 14.00 5.39
CA VAL A 106 19.68 14.06 6.80
C VAL A 106 20.43 15.24 7.43
N ILE A 107 19.67 16.14 8.05
CA ILE A 107 20.16 17.36 8.69
C ILE A 107 20.15 17.13 10.19
N PHE A 108 21.31 17.26 10.82
CA PHE A 108 21.51 17.23 12.26
C PHE A 108 21.72 18.64 12.77
N THR A 109 21.16 18.98 13.93
CA THR A 109 21.38 20.28 14.58
C THR A 109 21.70 20.08 16.05
N ASN A 110 22.76 20.71 16.55
CA ASN A 110 23.16 20.64 17.96
C ASN A 110 22.56 21.77 18.82
N SER A 111 22.87 21.79 20.11
CA SER A 111 22.42 22.81 21.09
C SER A 111 22.85 24.24 20.75
N GLU A 112 23.98 24.42 20.07
CA GLU A 112 24.49 25.72 19.58
C GLU A 112 23.87 26.13 18.23
N GLY A 113 23.00 25.31 17.63
CA GLY A 113 22.37 25.58 16.34
C GLY A 113 23.28 25.29 15.14
N ARG A 114 24.45 24.66 15.33
CA ARG A 114 25.31 24.21 14.23
C ARG A 114 24.67 23.04 13.51
N THR A 115 24.90 22.94 12.20
CA THR A 115 24.30 21.91 11.36
C THR A 115 25.35 21.00 10.72
N LEU A 116 24.98 19.72 10.58
CA LEU A 116 25.69 18.75 9.74
C LEU A 116 24.68 18.15 8.76
N VAL A 117 25.06 18.08 7.50
CA VAL A 117 24.24 17.53 6.42
C VAL A 117 24.93 16.28 5.89
N VAL A 118 24.22 15.14 5.94
CA VAL A 118 24.77 13.85 5.49
C VAL A 118 23.85 13.25 4.43
N PRO A 119 24.36 12.85 3.26
CA PRO A 119 23.54 12.18 2.24
C PRO A 119 23.08 10.80 2.71
N PHE A 120 21.85 10.45 2.37
CA PHE A 120 21.21 9.18 2.74
C PHE A 120 20.15 8.78 1.71
N SER A 121 19.89 7.48 1.54
CA SER A 121 18.80 7.00 0.68
C SER A 121 17.76 6.23 1.49
N VAL A 122 16.50 6.67 1.46
CA VAL A 122 15.40 5.95 2.11
C VAL A 122 14.82 4.93 1.14
N ILE A 123 14.71 3.68 1.57
CA ILE A 123 14.05 2.62 0.80
C ILE A 123 12.56 2.66 1.10
N ALA A 124 11.76 3.10 0.12
CA ALA A 124 10.31 3.15 0.21
C ALA A 124 9.71 2.63 -1.10
N LEU A 125 9.59 1.30 -1.22
CA LEU A 125 8.94 0.67 -2.37
C LEU A 125 7.46 1.08 -2.48
N PRO A 126 6.87 1.07 -3.69
CA PRO A 126 5.44 1.26 -3.86
C PRO A 126 4.68 0.22 -3.03
N ASN A 127 3.71 0.69 -2.23
CA ASN A 127 2.80 -0.20 -1.52
C ASN A 127 1.42 -0.02 -2.12
N ILE A 128 0.88 -1.05 -2.78
CA ILE A 128 -0.40 -1.00 -3.47
C ILE A 128 -1.45 -1.68 -2.60
N THR A 129 -2.48 -0.94 -2.20
CA THR A 129 -3.59 -1.48 -1.42
C THR A 129 -4.77 -1.86 -2.31
N THR A 130 -5.12 -1.01 -3.28
CA THR A 130 -6.21 -1.28 -4.22
C THR A 130 -5.89 -0.71 -5.59
N ALA A 131 -6.46 -1.32 -6.63
CA ALA A 131 -6.52 -0.76 -7.97
C ALA A 131 -7.91 -1.00 -8.56
N PHE A 132 -8.47 0.02 -9.22
CA PHE A 132 -9.81 -0.07 -9.79
C PHE A 132 -9.94 0.82 -11.04
N PRO A 133 -10.60 0.34 -12.12
CA PRO A 133 -11.08 -1.03 -12.31
C PRO A 133 -9.93 -2.04 -12.51
N THR A 134 -10.21 -3.35 -12.37
CA THR A 134 -9.26 -4.44 -12.71
C THR A 134 -9.56 -5.10 -14.05
N ASP A 135 -10.56 -4.61 -14.77
CA ASP A 135 -10.73 -4.93 -16.19
C ASP A 135 -10.24 -3.72 -16.99
N PHE A 136 -9.64 -3.97 -18.15
CA PHE A 136 -9.15 -2.91 -19.00
C PHE A 136 -9.25 -3.20 -20.49
N GLU A 137 -9.32 -2.11 -21.23
CA GLU A 137 -8.91 -1.99 -22.61
C GLU A 137 -7.98 -0.77 -22.75
N ALA A 138 -7.40 -0.57 -23.93
CA ALA A 138 -6.52 0.58 -24.18
C ALA A 138 -7.24 1.90 -23.84
N GLY A 139 -6.59 2.75 -23.05
CA GLY A 139 -7.18 4.03 -22.61
C GLY A 139 -8.00 3.94 -21.32
N THR A 140 -8.25 2.75 -20.77
CA THR A 140 -8.95 2.61 -19.48
C THR A 140 -8.18 3.34 -18.38
N VAL A 141 -8.86 4.22 -17.65
CA VAL A 141 -8.27 4.96 -16.54
C VAL A 141 -8.37 4.14 -15.26
N VAL A 142 -7.23 3.73 -14.72
CA VAL A 142 -7.14 2.96 -13.47
C VAL A 142 -6.64 3.87 -12.36
N THR A 143 -7.36 3.88 -11.24
CA THR A 143 -6.92 4.52 -9.99
C THR A 143 -6.33 3.48 -9.05
N ILE A 144 -5.07 3.69 -8.69
CA ILE A 144 -4.30 2.86 -7.77
C ILE A 144 -4.13 3.62 -6.46
N THR A 145 -4.54 3.02 -5.35
CA THR A 145 -4.41 3.59 -4.00
C THR A 145 -3.39 2.81 -3.20
N GLY A 146 -2.58 3.53 -2.42
CA GLY A 146 -1.44 2.93 -1.75
C GLY A 146 -0.59 3.93 -0.97
N ASN A 147 0.72 3.69 -0.94
CA ASN A 147 1.72 4.58 -0.39
C ASN A 147 3.01 4.54 -1.24
N ASN A 148 3.84 5.58 -1.12
CA ASN A 148 5.09 5.76 -1.88
C ASN A 148 4.86 5.72 -3.41
N LEU A 149 3.80 6.38 -3.87
CA LEU A 149 3.40 6.43 -5.28
C LEU A 149 3.81 7.74 -5.98
N ASP A 150 4.29 8.74 -5.24
CA ASP A 150 4.64 10.08 -5.73
C ASP A 150 5.86 10.11 -6.64
N ASP A 151 6.79 9.17 -6.44
CA ASP A 151 8.04 9.07 -7.19
C ASP A 151 8.02 7.91 -8.21
N VAL A 152 6.83 7.36 -8.51
CA VAL A 152 6.68 6.33 -9.55
C VAL A 152 7.12 6.89 -10.91
N THR A 153 7.93 6.10 -11.62
CA THR A 153 8.53 6.42 -12.92
C THR A 153 8.03 5.51 -14.04
N SER A 154 7.56 4.30 -13.73
CA SER A 154 7.06 3.35 -14.73
C SER A 154 5.96 2.46 -14.17
N VAL A 155 5.00 2.13 -15.02
CA VAL A 155 3.98 1.11 -14.77
C VAL A 155 3.84 0.28 -16.04
N VAL A 156 4.09 -1.03 -15.94
CA VAL A 156 4.02 -1.96 -17.09
C VAL A 156 3.15 -3.15 -16.76
N LEU A 157 2.52 -3.74 -17.77
CA LEU A 157 1.92 -5.07 -17.64
C LEU A 157 3.05 -6.08 -17.43
N ASP A 158 3.04 -6.77 -16.29
CA ASP A 158 4.12 -7.66 -15.87
C ASP A 158 4.34 -8.79 -16.88
N GLY A 159 5.60 -9.10 -17.18
CA GLY A 159 5.97 -10.02 -18.25
C GLY A 159 5.92 -9.45 -19.67
N THR A 160 5.65 -8.16 -19.85
CA THR A 160 5.61 -7.49 -21.17
C THR A 160 6.41 -6.18 -21.20
N THR A 161 6.43 -5.52 -22.34
CA THR A 161 6.91 -4.13 -22.51
C THR A 161 5.77 -3.11 -22.61
N ASP A 162 4.51 -3.54 -22.46
CA ASP A 162 3.33 -2.70 -22.63
C ASP A 162 3.21 -1.78 -21.40
N ALA A 163 3.46 -0.49 -21.61
CA ALA A 163 3.57 0.50 -20.56
C ALA A 163 2.31 1.37 -20.44
N ALA A 164 1.75 1.46 -19.24
CA ALA A 164 0.67 2.39 -18.94
C ALA A 164 1.20 3.83 -18.86
N THR A 165 0.39 4.78 -19.28
CA THR A 165 0.71 6.21 -19.18
C THR A 165 0.32 6.72 -17.81
N ILE A 166 1.27 7.31 -17.06
CA ILE A 166 0.97 7.95 -15.77
C ILE A 166 0.25 9.28 -16.03
N ILE A 167 -0.95 9.43 -15.48
CA ILE A 167 -1.77 10.66 -15.60
C ILE A 167 -1.48 11.59 -14.43
N THR A 168 -1.65 11.09 -13.20
CA THR A 168 -1.40 11.85 -11.97
C THR A 168 -0.79 10.95 -10.91
N LYS A 169 0.05 11.52 -10.04
CA LYS A 169 0.62 10.82 -8.91
C LYS A 169 0.71 11.70 -7.68
N THR A 170 0.41 11.12 -6.55
CA THR A 170 0.59 11.64 -5.20
C THR A 170 1.17 10.52 -4.35
N ARG A 171 1.57 10.80 -3.11
CA ARG A 171 2.14 9.76 -2.23
C ARG A 171 1.19 8.58 -2.04
N LYS A 172 -0.13 8.83 -2.03
CA LYS A 172 -1.16 7.83 -1.71
C LYS A 172 -2.01 7.36 -2.89
N GLN A 173 -1.90 8.01 -4.05
CA GLN A 173 -2.73 7.69 -5.21
C GLN A 173 -1.96 7.89 -6.50
N LEU A 174 -2.12 6.96 -7.43
CA LEU A 174 -1.58 6.97 -8.78
C LEU A 174 -2.72 6.70 -9.76
N THR A 175 -2.89 7.55 -10.75
CA THR A 175 -3.85 7.35 -11.83
C THR A 175 -3.10 7.10 -13.13
N ILE A 176 -3.46 6.04 -13.83
CA ILE A 176 -2.82 5.62 -15.08
C ILE A 176 -3.85 5.42 -16.19
N SER A 177 -3.41 5.52 -17.44
CA SER A 177 -4.14 5.05 -18.61
C SER A 177 -3.53 3.73 -19.08
N MET A 178 -4.33 2.68 -19.14
CA MET A 178 -3.87 1.35 -19.55
C MET A 178 -3.44 1.32 -21.02
N PRO A 179 -2.39 0.55 -21.37
CA PRO A 179 -1.92 0.43 -22.75
C PRO A 179 -2.80 -0.48 -23.58
N ALA A 180 -2.64 -0.41 -24.90
CA ALA A 180 -3.03 -1.52 -25.77
C ALA A 180 -2.11 -2.72 -25.50
N SER A 181 -2.67 -3.92 -25.45
CA SER A 181 -1.92 -5.13 -25.20
C SER A 181 -2.59 -6.35 -25.83
N THR A 182 -1.80 -7.38 -26.10
CA THR A 182 -2.27 -8.68 -26.58
C THR A 182 -2.37 -9.74 -25.47
N VAL A 183 -1.95 -9.41 -24.23
CA VAL A 183 -2.08 -10.34 -23.11
C VAL A 183 -3.54 -10.49 -22.71
N ASP A 184 -3.94 -11.73 -22.36
CA ASP A 184 -5.29 -12.00 -21.87
C ASP A 184 -5.51 -11.35 -20.48
N ARG A 185 -4.48 -11.37 -19.64
CA ARG A 185 -4.47 -10.78 -18.29
C ARG A 185 -3.04 -10.61 -17.79
N ALA A 186 -2.80 -9.63 -16.92
CA ALA A 186 -1.50 -9.44 -16.29
C ALA A 186 -1.61 -8.65 -14.97
N LYS A 187 -0.61 -8.78 -14.10
CA LYS A 187 -0.44 -7.87 -12.97
C LYS A 187 0.27 -6.59 -13.44
N LEU A 188 0.25 -5.53 -12.64
CA LEU A 188 1.06 -4.34 -12.92
C LEU A 188 2.37 -4.40 -12.16
N LYS A 189 3.48 -4.18 -12.85
CA LYS A 189 4.78 -3.91 -12.25
C LYS A 189 5.01 -2.41 -12.21
N ILE A 190 5.09 -1.87 -11.01
CA ILE A 190 5.25 -0.44 -10.71
C ILE A 190 6.67 -0.19 -10.24
N THR A 191 7.34 0.80 -10.82
CA THR A 191 8.72 1.18 -10.50
C THR A 191 8.76 2.58 -9.93
N ASN A 192 9.46 2.74 -8.80
CA ASN A 192 9.85 4.05 -8.27
C ASN A 192 11.36 4.09 -8.00
N SER A 193 11.85 5.16 -7.35
CA SER A 193 13.29 5.32 -7.09
C SER A 193 13.90 4.25 -6.18
N SER A 194 13.06 3.57 -5.39
CA SER A 194 13.47 2.51 -4.46
C SER A 194 13.44 1.11 -5.10
N GLY A 195 12.85 0.96 -6.29
CA GLY A 195 12.79 -0.31 -7.02
C GLY A 195 11.39 -0.65 -7.53
N ASN A 196 11.14 -1.96 -7.69
CA ASN A 196 9.93 -2.49 -8.32
C ASN A 196 8.99 -3.13 -7.31
N ARG A 197 7.67 -2.97 -7.51
CA ARG A 197 6.62 -3.74 -6.86
C ARG A 197 5.61 -4.23 -7.89
N THR A 198 5.31 -5.52 -7.87
CA THR A 198 4.19 -6.09 -8.64
C THR A 198 2.91 -6.05 -7.78
N THR A 199 1.77 -5.70 -8.40
CA THR A 199 0.47 -5.68 -7.73
C THR A 199 -0.01 -7.09 -7.38
N ASP A 200 -0.83 -7.19 -6.33
CA ASP A 200 -1.56 -8.43 -6.05
C ASP A 200 -2.78 -8.58 -6.95
N MET A 201 -3.38 -7.45 -7.36
CA MET A 201 -4.46 -7.42 -8.35
C MET A 201 -3.96 -7.86 -9.73
N GLU A 202 -4.73 -8.75 -10.38
CA GLU A 202 -4.58 -9.15 -11.77
C GLU A 202 -5.59 -8.38 -12.62
N PHE A 203 -5.13 -7.82 -13.74
CA PHE A 203 -5.93 -7.04 -14.66
C PHE A 203 -6.32 -7.88 -15.87
N VAL A 204 -7.60 -7.89 -16.24
CA VAL A 204 -8.12 -8.68 -17.37
C VAL A 204 -8.32 -7.79 -18.58
N ASN A 205 -7.77 -8.20 -19.72
CA ASN A 205 -7.92 -7.46 -20.98
C ASN A 205 -9.25 -7.83 -21.64
N VAL A 206 -10.23 -6.94 -21.57
CA VAL A 206 -11.59 -7.16 -22.06
C VAL A 206 -11.60 -7.47 -23.56
N THR A 207 -10.69 -6.87 -24.33
CA THR A 207 -10.59 -7.08 -25.79
C THR A 207 -10.11 -8.50 -26.17
N ARG A 208 -9.59 -9.26 -25.20
CA ARG A 208 -9.16 -10.65 -25.38
C ARG A 208 -10.17 -11.68 -24.86
N ALA A 209 -11.20 -11.24 -24.16
CA ALA A 209 -12.23 -12.11 -23.59
C ALA A 209 -13.34 -12.44 -24.61
N LEU A 210 -14.02 -13.57 -24.43
CA LEU A 210 -15.33 -13.81 -25.01
C LEU A 210 -16.36 -13.05 -24.19
N THR A 211 -16.82 -11.92 -24.72
CA THR A 211 -17.78 -11.05 -24.03
C THR A 211 -19.22 -11.51 -24.28
N VAL A 212 -20.04 -11.44 -23.24
CA VAL A 212 -21.51 -11.50 -23.34
C VAL A 212 -22.05 -10.07 -23.40
N PHE A 213 -21.50 -9.19 -22.55
CA PHE A 213 -21.83 -7.78 -22.49
C PHE A 213 -20.61 -6.95 -22.04
N THR A 214 -20.40 -5.81 -22.68
CA THR A 214 -19.51 -4.72 -22.22
C THR A 214 -20.20 -3.36 -22.42
N GLU A 215 -20.39 -2.95 -23.67
CA GLU A 215 -21.16 -1.74 -24.02
C GLU A 215 -22.58 -2.07 -24.51
N GLN A 216 -22.71 -3.29 -25.04
CA GLN A 216 -23.89 -3.87 -25.66
C GLN A 216 -23.73 -5.40 -25.62
N LEU A 217 -24.79 -6.14 -25.94
CA LEU A 217 -24.67 -7.59 -26.11
C LEU A 217 -23.80 -7.88 -27.34
N THR A 218 -22.88 -8.82 -27.18
CA THR A 218 -21.89 -9.18 -28.21
C THR A 218 -21.96 -10.68 -28.52
N ASN A 219 -21.19 -11.13 -29.52
CA ASN A 219 -21.05 -12.55 -29.86
C ASN A 219 -22.37 -13.31 -30.08
N GLY A 220 -23.41 -12.62 -30.60
CA GLY A 220 -24.71 -13.22 -30.88
C GLY A 220 -25.60 -13.44 -29.66
N PHE A 221 -25.22 -12.90 -28.49
CA PHE A 221 -26.10 -12.88 -27.34
C PHE A 221 -27.25 -11.89 -27.53
N GLU A 222 -28.41 -12.26 -27.02
CA GLU A 222 -29.68 -11.57 -27.09
C GLU A 222 -30.30 -11.47 -25.69
N ASN A 223 -31.19 -10.49 -25.53
CA ASN A 223 -31.92 -10.31 -24.29
C ASN A 223 -33.18 -11.18 -24.28
N TRP A 224 -33.19 -12.24 -23.47
CA TRP A 224 -34.35 -13.12 -23.25
C TRP A 224 -34.89 -12.97 -21.81
N SER A 225 -34.67 -11.80 -21.22
CA SER A 225 -35.02 -11.52 -19.82
C SER A 225 -36.52 -11.35 -19.59
N TRP A 226 -36.96 -11.49 -18.34
CA TRP A 226 -38.35 -11.30 -17.89
C TRP A 226 -38.40 -10.70 -16.47
N GLY A 227 -39.57 -10.19 -16.07
CA GLY A 227 -39.78 -9.66 -14.71
C GLY A 227 -38.96 -8.39 -14.44
N GLY A 228 -38.87 -7.50 -15.43
CA GLY A 228 -38.14 -6.24 -15.36
C GLY A 228 -37.77 -5.70 -16.73
N THR A 229 -37.01 -4.61 -16.73
CA THR A 229 -36.38 -4.02 -17.92
C THR A 229 -34.87 -4.18 -17.84
N PHE A 230 -34.25 -4.66 -18.93
CA PHE A 230 -32.83 -4.99 -18.99
C PHE A 230 -32.22 -4.41 -20.25
N GLU A 231 -31.41 -3.37 -20.13
CA GLU A 231 -30.90 -2.64 -21.29
C GLU A 231 -29.55 -1.96 -21.02
N ALA A 232 -28.80 -1.70 -22.09
CA ALA A 232 -27.57 -0.94 -21.98
C ALA A 232 -27.87 0.53 -21.65
N ALA A 233 -27.25 1.07 -20.61
CA ALA A 233 -27.45 2.44 -20.15
C ALA A 233 -26.11 3.15 -19.96
N ALA A 234 -26.07 4.46 -20.25
CA ALA A 234 -24.92 5.33 -19.97
C ALA A 234 -24.85 5.72 -18.48
N GLU A 235 -25.01 4.73 -17.61
CA GLU A 235 -25.06 4.88 -16.17
C GLU A 235 -24.06 3.88 -15.57
N ASN A 236 -23.16 4.34 -14.69
CA ASN A 236 -22.24 3.50 -13.93
C ASN A 236 -21.29 2.56 -14.71
N PRO A 237 -20.74 2.86 -15.90
CA PRO A 237 -19.77 1.95 -16.54
C PRO A 237 -18.53 1.71 -15.65
N ILE A 238 -18.02 0.47 -15.66
CA ILE A 238 -16.69 0.06 -15.17
C ILE A 238 -15.63 0.43 -16.21
N THR A 239 -15.89 0.04 -17.47
CA THR A 239 -15.08 0.35 -18.64
C THR A 239 -15.97 0.90 -19.74
N GLY A 240 -15.41 1.62 -20.71
CA GLY A 240 -16.20 2.21 -21.78
C GLY A 240 -17.20 3.27 -21.28
N THR A 241 -18.42 3.24 -21.82
CA THR A 241 -19.43 4.28 -21.61
C THR A 241 -20.78 3.76 -21.13
N LYS A 242 -21.02 2.44 -21.17
CA LYS A 242 -22.31 1.85 -20.79
C LYS A 242 -22.14 0.71 -19.80
N SER A 243 -23.19 0.46 -19.03
CA SER A 243 -23.37 -0.77 -18.27
C SER A 243 -24.74 -1.38 -18.61
N LEU A 244 -24.96 -2.63 -18.25
CA LEU A 244 -26.24 -3.31 -18.40
C LEU A 244 -27.10 -3.01 -17.16
N LYS A 245 -28.07 -2.12 -17.34
CA LYS A 245 -29.04 -1.76 -16.32
C LYS A 245 -30.10 -2.86 -16.21
N ALA A 246 -30.15 -3.51 -15.07
CA ALA A 246 -31.10 -4.57 -14.74
C ALA A 246 -32.13 -4.04 -13.73
N ALA A 247 -33.19 -3.42 -14.24
CA ALA A 247 -34.30 -2.87 -13.46
C ALA A 247 -35.37 -3.95 -13.24
N TYR A 248 -35.20 -4.79 -12.22
CA TYR A 248 -36.17 -5.82 -11.87
C TYR A 248 -37.48 -5.23 -11.33
N ASP A 249 -38.60 -5.90 -11.60
CA ASP A 249 -39.93 -5.41 -11.23
C ASP A 249 -40.09 -5.21 -9.72
N PRO A 250 -40.41 -3.98 -9.25
CA PRO A 250 -40.49 -3.68 -7.82
C PRO A 250 -41.71 -4.34 -7.14
N ALA A 251 -42.75 -4.66 -7.92
CA ALA A 251 -43.96 -5.34 -7.44
C ALA A 251 -43.83 -6.88 -7.41
N GLY A 252 -42.76 -7.44 -7.98
CA GLY A 252 -42.69 -8.84 -8.40
C GLY A 252 -42.02 -9.80 -7.39
N THR A 253 -42.51 -11.04 -7.42
CA THR A 253 -42.04 -12.22 -6.68
C THR A 253 -40.78 -12.86 -7.29
N TRP A 254 -40.59 -12.80 -8.62
CA TRP A 254 -39.46 -13.41 -9.36
C TRP A 254 -39.14 -12.64 -10.66
N GLY A 255 -37.86 -12.37 -10.95
CA GLY A 255 -37.41 -11.73 -12.20
C GLY A 255 -36.00 -12.13 -12.60
N GLY A 256 -35.72 -12.25 -13.90
CA GLY A 256 -34.48 -12.83 -14.43
C GLY A 256 -33.91 -12.07 -15.62
N MET A 257 -32.67 -11.59 -15.49
CA MET A 257 -31.84 -11.14 -16.59
C MET A 257 -31.19 -12.35 -17.27
N GLN A 258 -31.80 -12.83 -18.37
CA GLN A 258 -31.25 -13.93 -19.16
C GLN A 258 -30.67 -13.40 -20.46
N LEU A 259 -29.36 -13.56 -20.60
CA LEU A 259 -28.60 -13.23 -21.79
C LEU A 259 -28.36 -14.53 -22.56
N GLY A 260 -29.16 -14.75 -23.60
CA GLY A 260 -29.23 -16.01 -24.32
C GLY A 260 -28.57 -15.95 -25.69
N HIS A 261 -28.25 -17.09 -26.26
CA HIS A 261 -27.63 -17.22 -27.57
C HIS A 261 -28.32 -18.38 -28.30
N GLY A 262 -28.79 -18.15 -29.54
CA GLY A 262 -29.59 -19.14 -30.30
C GLY A 262 -28.87 -20.45 -30.64
N GLY A 263 -27.52 -20.43 -30.64
CA GLY A 263 -26.66 -21.62 -30.73
C GLY A 263 -25.87 -21.88 -29.45
N SER A 264 -24.62 -22.35 -29.57
CA SER A 264 -23.71 -22.44 -28.42
C SER A 264 -22.29 -22.04 -28.81
N ILE A 265 -21.59 -21.37 -27.91
CA ILE A 265 -20.20 -20.93 -28.08
C ILE A 265 -19.28 -21.82 -27.24
N THR A 266 -18.24 -22.37 -27.86
CA THR A 266 -17.27 -23.24 -27.19
C THR A 266 -16.40 -22.47 -26.18
N LEU A 267 -16.23 -23.05 -24.98
CA LEU A 267 -15.46 -22.51 -23.87
C LEU A 267 -14.18 -23.31 -23.55
N THR A 268 -13.76 -24.26 -24.39
CA THR A 268 -12.64 -25.17 -24.10
C THR A 268 -11.30 -24.47 -23.83
N THR A 269 -11.09 -23.27 -24.35
CA THR A 269 -9.89 -22.45 -24.10
C THR A 269 -10.06 -21.42 -22.98
N HIS A 270 -11.28 -21.26 -22.46
CA HIS A 270 -11.61 -20.31 -21.40
C HIS A 270 -11.51 -21.01 -20.04
N LYS A 271 -10.93 -20.31 -19.08
CA LYS A 271 -10.73 -20.82 -17.72
C LYS A 271 -11.69 -20.19 -16.72
N TYR A 272 -12.05 -18.92 -16.93
CA TYR A 272 -12.86 -18.16 -15.98
C TYR A 272 -14.12 -17.61 -16.63
N PHE A 273 -15.17 -17.53 -15.82
CA PHE A 273 -16.32 -16.66 -16.04
C PHE A 273 -16.26 -15.51 -15.04
N SER A 274 -16.48 -14.28 -15.47
CA SER A 274 -16.55 -13.12 -14.59
C SER A 274 -17.62 -12.12 -15.00
N PHE A 275 -17.97 -11.27 -14.06
CA PHE A 275 -18.78 -10.09 -14.26
C PHE A 275 -18.55 -9.11 -13.11
N TRP A 276 -18.75 -7.83 -13.41
CA TRP A 276 -18.98 -6.82 -12.39
C TRP A 276 -20.48 -6.68 -12.14
N VAL A 277 -20.85 -6.41 -10.89
CA VAL A 277 -22.19 -5.99 -10.53
C VAL A 277 -22.17 -4.89 -9.46
N LYS A 278 -22.99 -3.86 -9.63
CA LYS A 278 -23.24 -2.80 -8.64
C LYS A 278 -24.58 -3.03 -7.97
N GLY A 279 -24.57 -3.04 -6.64
CA GLY A 279 -25.79 -3.12 -5.85
C GLY A 279 -26.64 -1.85 -5.91
N ALA A 280 -27.91 -2.02 -5.56
CA ALA A 280 -28.88 -0.94 -5.39
C ALA A 280 -28.65 -0.19 -4.06
N ASP A 281 -29.71 0.35 -3.47
CA ASP A 281 -29.72 0.99 -2.15
C ASP A 281 -29.64 0.01 -0.97
N ILE A 282 -29.82 -1.29 -1.22
CA ILE A 282 -29.74 -2.37 -0.24
C ILE A 282 -28.94 -3.54 -0.80
N ASP A 283 -28.43 -4.38 0.09
CA ASP A 283 -27.81 -5.65 -0.28
C ASP A 283 -28.84 -6.53 -1.01
N LYS A 284 -28.40 -7.22 -2.06
CA LYS A 284 -29.26 -8.10 -2.85
C LYS A 284 -28.65 -9.45 -3.07
N ASN A 285 -29.40 -10.50 -2.77
CA ASN A 285 -29.04 -11.84 -3.17
C ASN A 285 -29.46 -12.07 -4.62
N VAL A 286 -28.48 -12.39 -5.47
CA VAL A 286 -28.68 -12.70 -6.89
C VAL A 286 -28.27 -14.14 -7.11
N GLN A 287 -29.20 -14.93 -7.65
CA GLN A 287 -28.91 -16.27 -8.14
C GLN A 287 -28.42 -16.17 -9.57
N PHE A 288 -27.46 -16.98 -9.97
CA PHE A 288 -27.04 -16.99 -11.36
C PHE A 288 -26.61 -18.37 -11.86
N TRP A 289 -26.71 -18.57 -13.17
CA TRP A 289 -26.45 -19.82 -13.87
C TRP A 289 -25.66 -19.60 -15.16
N LEU A 290 -24.94 -20.65 -15.52
CA LEU A 290 -24.47 -20.87 -16.89
C LEU A 290 -25.28 -22.05 -17.45
N ASN A 291 -25.94 -21.85 -18.59
CA ASN A 291 -26.79 -22.87 -19.24
C ASN A 291 -27.88 -23.47 -18.34
N TRP A 292 -28.44 -22.69 -17.42
CA TRP A 292 -29.38 -23.18 -16.38
C TRP A 292 -28.84 -24.33 -15.50
N GLY A 293 -27.53 -24.58 -15.51
CA GLY A 293 -26.85 -25.57 -14.68
C GLY A 293 -26.05 -24.93 -13.54
N ASN A 294 -25.75 -25.73 -12.50
CA ASN A 294 -24.82 -25.40 -11.41
C ASN A 294 -25.08 -24.00 -10.79
N GLN A 295 -26.29 -23.77 -10.30
CA GLN A 295 -26.71 -22.51 -9.67
C GLN A 295 -25.69 -22.01 -8.64
N LYS A 296 -25.46 -20.70 -8.65
CA LYS A 296 -24.76 -19.99 -7.57
C LYS A 296 -25.66 -18.90 -7.00
N VAL A 297 -25.36 -18.50 -5.76
CA VAL A 297 -25.98 -17.34 -5.12
C VAL A 297 -24.85 -16.42 -4.67
N ILE A 298 -24.99 -15.14 -4.99
CA ILE A 298 -24.08 -14.07 -4.55
C ILE A 298 -24.85 -13.02 -3.79
N THR A 299 -24.18 -12.39 -2.83
CA THR A 299 -24.67 -11.18 -2.18
C THR A 299 -23.99 -9.98 -2.83
N VAL A 300 -24.79 -9.14 -3.47
CA VAL A 300 -24.36 -7.88 -4.08
C VAL A 300 -24.54 -6.76 -3.06
N PRO A 301 -23.44 -6.15 -2.57
CA PRO A 301 -23.51 -5.12 -1.53
C PRO A 301 -24.10 -3.81 -2.07
N ALA A 302 -24.87 -3.12 -1.22
CA ALA A 302 -25.49 -1.84 -1.53
C ALA A 302 -24.47 -0.81 -2.06
N ASN A 303 -24.83 -0.14 -3.16
CA ASN A 303 -24.11 0.97 -3.78
C ASN A 303 -22.64 0.71 -4.12
N LYS A 304 -22.22 -0.56 -4.20
CA LYS A 304 -20.82 -0.93 -4.40
C LYS A 304 -20.65 -1.85 -5.59
N TRP A 305 -19.69 -1.50 -6.45
CA TRP A 305 -19.20 -2.39 -7.50
C TRP A 305 -18.44 -3.56 -6.88
N THR A 306 -18.82 -4.77 -7.27
CA THR A 306 -18.20 -6.02 -6.82
C THR A 306 -17.86 -6.87 -8.03
N TYR A 307 -16.62 -7.36 -8.06
CA TYR A 307 -16.15 -8.27 -9.10
C TYR A 307 -16.33 -9.70 -8.66
N PHE A 308 -16.95 -10.51 -9.51
CA PHE A 308 -17.07 -11.94 -9.31
C PHE A 308 -16.30 -12.67 -10.40
N ARG A 309 -15.48 -13.64 -10.00
CA ARG A 309 -14.71 -14.50 -10.90
C ARG A 309 -14.81 -15.94 -10.44
N TYR A 310 -15.14 -16.81 -11.39
CA TYR A 310 -15.31 -18.24 -11.15
C TYR A 310 -14.45 -19.03 -12.12
N GLU A 311 -13.61 -19.93 -11.59
CA GLU A 311 -12.92 -20.92 -12.41
C GLU A 311 -13.92 -21.97 -12.89
N LEU A 312 -14.07 -22.10 -14.21
CA LEU A 312 -15.08 -22.94 -14.84
C LEU A 312 -14.95 -24.40 -14.43
N ALA A 313 -13.74 -24.96 -14.47
CA ALA A 313 -13.49 -26.36 -14.14
C ALA A 313 -13.89 -26.72 -12.69
N ILE A 314 -13.76 -25.78 -11.76
CA ILE A 314 -14.05 -25.97 -10.34
C ILE A 314 -15.52 -25.66 -10.05
N ASN A 315 -16.00 -24.53 -10.55
CA ASN A 315 -17.27 -23.96 -10.13
C ASN A 315 -18.44 -24.41 -11.02
N TYR A 316 -18.15 -24.83 -12.25
CA TYR A 316 -19.08 -25.25 -13.30
C TYR A 316 -18.58 -26.51 -14.01
N PRO A 317 -18.36 -27.63 -13.28
CA PRO A 317 -17.79 -28.83 -13.87
C PRO A 317 -18.65 -29.34 -15.04
N GLY A 318 -17.99 -29.66 -16.15
CA GLY A 318 -18.62 -30.16 -17.38
C GLY A 318 -19.16 -29.07 -18.33
N VAL A 319 -19.14 -27.79 -17.96
CA VAL A 319 -19.51 -26.70 -18.88
C VAL A 319 -18.39 -26.45 -19.88
N THR A 320 -18.56 -26.94 -21.11
CA THR A 320 -17.59 -26.79 -22.22
C THR A 320 -18.08 -25.84 -23.31
N SER A 321 -19.33 -25.39 -23.23
CA SER A 321 -19.90 -24.38 -24.11
C SER A 321 -20.95 -23.55 -23.36
N ILE A 322 -21.30 -22.38 -23.89
CA ILE A 322 -22.30 -21.48 -23.32
C ILE A 322 -23.40 -21.18 -24.34
N ASN A 323 -24.65 -21.15 -23.90
CA ASN A 323 -25.80 -20.68 -24.65
C ASN A 323 -26.68 -19.70 -23.86
N ASN A 324 -26.51 -19.60 -22.53
CA ASN A 324 -27.10 -18.51 -21.76
C ASN A 324 -26.34 -18.25 -20.46
N VAL A 325 -26.34 -16.98 -20.06
CA VAL A 325 -25.96 -16.53 -18.72
C VAL A 325 -27.20 -15.87 -18.10
N THR A 326 -27.63 -16.35 -16.94
CA THR A 326 -28.87 -15.88 -16.31
C THR A 326 -28.59 -15.39 -14.90
N PHE A 327 -29.07 -14.19 -14.56
CA PHE A 327 -29.07 -13.63 -13.21
C PHE A 327 -30.51 -13.43 -12.77
N GLN A 328 -30.87 -13.87 -11.57
CA GLN A 328 -32.24 -13.87 -11.09
C GLN A 328 -32.31 -13.38 -9.65
N ILE A 329 -33.39 -12.69 -9.33
CA ILE A 329 -33.76 -12.35 -7.96
C ILE A 329 -35.13 -12.95 -7.64
N GLN A 330 -35.31 -13.33 -6.38
CA GLN A 330 -36.56 -13.90 -5.83
C GLN A 330 -37.21 -12.97 -4.79
N GLU A 331 -36.65 -11.78 -4.62
CA GLU A 331 -37.09 -10.78 -3.66
C GLU A 331 -37.63 -9.56 -4.41
N ALA A 332 -38.19 -8.60 -3.67
CA ALA A 332 -38.63 -7.33 -4.22
C ALA A 332 -37.56 -6.71 -5.13
N GLY A 333 -37.96 -6.34 -6.36
CA GLY A 333 -37.07 -5.84 -7.39
C GLY A 333 -36.36 -4.54 -7.03
N LYS A 334 -35.13 -4.43 -7.50
CA LYS A 334 -34.28 -3.23 -7.44
C LYS A 334 -33.47 -3.13 -8.73
N THR A 335 -32.98 -1.93 -9.04
CA THR A 335 -32.08 -1.73 -10.18
C THR A 335 -30.64 -2.09 -9.80
N LEU A 336 -30.08 -3.08 -10.49
CA LEU A 336 -28.67 -3.42 -10.44
C LEU A 336 -28.00 -3.00 -11.76
N TYR A 337 -26.68 -2.81 -11.73
CA TYR A 337 -25.90 -2.55 -12.94
C TYR A 337 -24.87 -3.66 -13.10
N PHE A 338 -24.75 -4.22 -14.30
CA PHE A 338 -23.76 -5.23 -14.62
C PHE A 338 -22.81 -4.70 -15.68
N ASP A 339 -21.55 -5.09 -15.61
CA ASP A 339 -20.57 -4.74 -16.63
C ASP A 339 -19.56 -5.86 -16.83
N ASN A 340 -18.93 -5.90 -18.00
CA ASN A 340 -17.95 -6.90 -18.42
C ASN A 340 -18.34 -8.34 -18.05
N ILE A 341 -19.54 -8.76 -18.49
CA ILE A 341 -19.98 -10.15 -18.38
C ILE A 341 -19.21 -10.93 -19.44
N MET A 342 -18.25 -11.77 -19.03
CA MET A 342 -17.30 -12.34 -19.98
C MET A 342 -16.68 -13.66 -19.53
N PHE A 343 -16.09 -14.37 -20.49
CA PHE A 343 -15.26 -15.55 -20.29
C PHE A 343 -13.84 -15.26 -20.78
N PHE A 344 -12.83 -15.68 -20.04
CA PHE A 344 -11.42 -15.45 -20.40
C PHE A 344 -10.53 -16.62 -19.97
N LYS A 345 -9.32 -16.67 -20.52
CA LYS A 345 -8.35 -17.75 -20.24
C LYS A 345 -7.77 -17.67 -18.84
#